data_AF-A0A1G8K8E1-F1
#
_entry.id   AF-A0A1G8K8E1-F1
#
_cell.length_a   1.000
_cell.length_b   1.000
_cell.length_c   1.000
_cell.angle_alpha   90.00
_cell.angle_beta   90.00
_cell.angle_gamma   90.00
#
_symmetry.space_group_name_H-M   'P 1'
#
loop_
_entity.id
_entity.type
_entity.pdbx_description
1 polymer ?
#
loop_
_entity_poly.entity_id
_entity_poly.type
_entity_poly.pdbx_seq_one_letter_code
_entity_poly.pdbx_strand_id
1 'polypeptide(L)'
;MSLVTSLDYMSFEKMINTAEAAGCEVLEFATGNWSEAPHLNVDELLNSSIQRERFLDELKKRGLKMEALNCSGNQLAPNDSGRHHQLGVEKNSVLQNFYA
;
A
#
# COMPACT_ATOMS: atom_id res chain seq x y z
N MET A 1 17.69 2.06 0.24
CA MET A 1 17.17 1.14 -0.80
C MET A 1 15.65 1.09 -0.64
N SER A 2 14.87 1.07 -1.74
CA SER A 2 13.40 1.01 -1.71
C SER A 2 12.91 -0.35 -2.21
N LEU A 3 11.87 -0.90 -1.57
CA LEU A 3 11.22 -2.15 -1.96
C LEU A 3 9.75 -1.86 -2.30
N VAL A 4 9.32 -2.32 -3.48
CA VAL A 4 7.90 -2.42 -3.84
C VAL A 4 7.37 -3.73 -3.26
N THR A 5 6.27 -3.68 -2.53
CA THR A 5 5.75 -4.84 -1.77
C THR A 5 5.02 -5.86 -2.66
N SER A 6 5.62 -6.31 -3.77
CA SER A 6 5.09 -7.35 -4.66
C SER A 6 5.40 -8.78 -4.18
N LEU A 7 5.60 -8.97 -2.86
CA LEU A 7 5.91 -10.25 -2.22
C LEU A 7 4.63 -10.89 -1.66
N ASP A 8 3.65 -11.10 -2.52
CA ASP A 8 2.30 -11.61 -2.22
C ASP A 8 2.28 -12.96 -1.47
N TYR A 9 3.30 -13.79 -1.65
CA TYR A 9 3.50 -15.04 -0.92
C TYR A 9 3.91 -14.85 0.56
N MET A 10 4.15 -13.61 1.01
CA MET A 10 4.46 -13.27 2.39
C MET A 10 3.27 -12.61 3.08
N SER A 11 3.08 -12.89 4.38
CA SER A 11 2.23 -12.03 5.21
C SER A 11 2.85 -10.64 5.33
N PHE A 12 2.04 -9.63 5.68
CA PHE A 12 2.52 -8.27 5.94
C PHE A 12 3.70 -8.25 6.92
N GLU A 13 3.58 -8.96 8.06
CA GLU A 13 4.64 -9.03 9.08
C GLU A 13 5.94 -9.65 8.54
N LYS A 14 5.83 -10.74 7.79
CA LYS A 14 7.00 -11.39 7.19
C LYS A 14 7.67 -10.49 6.15
N MET A 15 6.87 -9.76 5.37
CA MET A 15 7.38 -8.83 4.37
C MET A 15 8.15 -7.67 5.01
N ILE A 16 7.61 -7.02 6.04
CA ILE A 16 8.31 -5.91 6.73
C ILE A 16 9.55 -6.38 7.50
N ASN A 17 9.53 -7.57 8.10
CA ASN A 17 10.74 -8.17 8.71
C ASN A 17 11.82 -8.44 7.65
N THR A 18 11.42 -8.88 6.45
CA THR A 18 12.35 -9.13 5.34
C THR A 18 12.95 -7.83 4.83
N ALA A 19 12.15 -6.77 4.72
CA ALA A 19 12.63 -5.45 4.32
C ALA A 19 13.64 -4.87 5.33
N GLU A 20 13.36 -4.98 6.62
CA GLU A 20 14.28 -4.59 7.70
C GLU A 20 15.60 -5.37 7.60
N ALA A 21 15.54 -6.69 7.49
CA ALA A 21 16.72 -7.55 7.36
C ALA A 21 17.54 -7.27 6.09
N ALA A 22 16.89 -6.79 5.02
CA ALA A 22 17.53 -6.37 3.78
C ALA A 22 18.15 -4.96 3.85
N GLY A 23 17.98 -4.23 4.97
CA GLY A 23 18.46 -2.86 5.12
C GLY A 23 17.66 -1.83 4.32
N CYS A 24 16.39 -2.13 4.01
CA CYS A 24 15.49 -1.14 3.45
C CYS A 24 15.10 -0.12 4.52
N GLU A 25 14.92 1.14 4.10
CA GLU A 25 14.49 2.24 4.98
C GLU A 25 13.09 2.72 4.63
N VAL A 26 12.71 2.55 3.36
CA VAL A 26 11.47 3.05 2.78
C VAL A 26 10.79 1.96 1.95
N LEU A 27 9.46 1.95 1.97
CA LEU A 27 8.61 0.97 1.30
C LEU A 27 7.52 1.63 0.47
N GLU A 28 7.25 1.05 -0.70
CA GLU A 28 6.09 1.37 -1.53
C GLU A 28 5.07 0.24 -1.45
N PHE A 29 3.85 0.55 -1.00
CA PHE A 29 2.79 -0.45 -0.82
C PHE A 29 1.78 -0.43 -1.96
N ALA A 30 1.46 -1.61 -2.49
CA ALA A 30 0.38 -1.77 -3.45
C ALA A 30 -1.01 -1.64 -2.78
N THR A 31 -1.93 -0.93 -3.44
CA THR A 31 -3.30 -0.67 -2.99
C THR A 31 -4.37 -1.06 -4.01
N GLY A 32 -4.01 -1.72 -5.11
CA GLY A 32 -4.95 -2.31 -6.07
C GLY A 32 -4.64 -1.99 -7.53
N ASN A 33 -5.62 -2.27 -8.39
CA ASN A 33 -5.52 -2.22 -9.86
C ASN A 33 -4.54 -3.27 -10.41
N TRP A 34 -3.54 -2.88 -11.20
CA TRP A 34 -2.56 -3.83 -11.75
C TRP A 34 -1.62 -4.40 -10.70
N SER A 35 -1.49 -3.73 -9.56
CA SER A 35 -0.75 -4.22 -8.42
C SER A 35 -1.75 -4.76 -7.41
N GLU A 36 -1.85 -6.08 -7.29
CA GLU A 36 -2.64 -6.68 -6.21
C GLU A 36 -2.15 -6.13 -4.85
N ALA A 37 -3.05 -5.97 -3.89
CA ALA A 37 -2.79 -5.34 -2.60
C ALA A 37 -2.67 -6.38 -1.46
N PRO A 38 -1.69 -7.31 -1.49
CA PRO A 38 -1.67 -8.46 -0.59
C PRO A 38 -1.41 -8.09 0.87
N HIS A 39 -0.88 -6.89 1.12
CA HIS A 39 -0.42 -6.48 2.45
C HIS A 39 -1.28 -5.40 3.10
N LEU A 40 -2.21 -4.78 2.36
CA LEU A 40 -3.05 -3.70 2.86
C LEU A 40 -4.52 -3.99 2.60
N ASN A 41 -5.35 -3.81 3.64
CA ASN A 41 -6.78 -3.71 3.48
C ASN A 41 -7.19 -2.23 3.33
N VAL A 42 -7.26 -1.76 2.08
CA VAL A 42 -7.50 -0.34 1.75
C VAL A 42 -8.81 0.17 2.35
N ASP A 43 -9.88 -0.61 2.28
CA ASP A 43 -11.19 -0.20 2.81
C ASP A 43 -11.15 -0.08 4.34
N GLU A 44 -10.44 -0.96 5.03
CA GLU A 44 -10.26 -0.86 6.49
C GLU A 44 -9.42 0.36 6.88
N LEU A 45 -8.34 0.63 6.14
CA LEU A 45 -7.49 1.79 6.38
C LEU A 45 -8.20 3.12 6.09
N LEU A 46 -9.13 3.16 5.13
CA LEU A 46 -9.95 4.35 4.89
C LEU A 46 -10.88 4.64 6.07
N ASN A 47 -11.45 3.59 6.68
CA ASN A 47 -12.52 3.72 7.68
C ASN A 47 -12.05 3.75 9.14
N SER A 48 -10.78 3.45 9.44
CA SER A 48 -10.30 3.34 10.82
C SER A 48 -8.95 4.00 11.06
N SER A 49 -8.92 5.07 11.87
CA SER A 49 -7.67 5.69 12.32
C SER A 49 -6.80 4.73 13.15
N ILE A 50 -7.43 3.89 13.97
CA ILE A 50 -6.74 2.89 14.80
C ILE A 50 -5.95 1.92 13.92
N GLN A 51 -6.52 1.49 12.78
CA GLN A 51 -5.84 0.57 11.88
C GLN A 51 -4.70 1.27 11.12
N ARG A 52 -4.87 2.56 10.77
CA ARG A 52 -3.78 3.37 10.20
C ARG A 52 -2.62 3.55 11.18
N GLU A 53 -2.92 3.87 12.44
CA GLU A 53 -1.92 4.02 13.50
C GLU A 53 -1.15 2.71 13.72
N ARG A 54 -1.85 1.57 13.85
CA ARG A 54 -1.23 0.26 13.96
C ARG A 54 -0.30 -0.07 12.79
N PHE A 55 -0.76 0.21 11.57
CA PHE A 55 0.06 0.00 10.37
C PHE A 55 1.36 0.82 10.43
N LEU A 56 1.27 2.12 10.72
CA LEU A 56 2.46 2.99 10.82
C LEU A 56 3.38 2.60 11.98
N ASP A 57 2.81 2.20 13.12
CA ASP A 57 3.58 1.76 14.29
C ASP A 57 4.39 0.50 13.98
N GLU A 58 3.83 -0.46 13.22
CA GLU A 58 4.56 -1.67 12.81
C GLU A 58 5.76 -1.36 11.91
N LEU A 59 5.65 -0.35 11.02
CA LEU A 59 6.78 0.12 10.22
C LEU A 59 7.82 0.80 11.10
N LYS A 60 7.37 1.72 11.97
CA LYS A 60 8.24 2.51 12.85
C LYS A 60 9.07 1.64 13.80
N LYS A 61 8.49 0.56 14.34
CA LYS A 61 9.19 -0.41 15.20
C LYS A 61 10.45 -1.01 14.54
N ARG A 62 10.49 -1.03 13.21
CA ARG A 62 11.55 -1.61 12.38
C ARG A 62 12.40 -0.56 11.66
N GLY A 63 12.23 0.71 12.01
CA GLY A 63 12.90 1.82 11.33
C GLY A 63 12.46 2.03 9.87
N LEU A 64 11.36 1.41 9.45
CA LEU A 64 10.82 1.51 8.09
C LEU A 64 9.86 2.70 7.99
N LYS A 65 9.81 3.31 6.80
CA LYS A 65 8.84 4.34 6.43
C LYS A 65 8.06 3.93 5.20
N MET A 66 6.83 4.39 5.11
CA MET A 66 6.08 4.33 3.86
C MET A 66 6.48 5.54 3.00
N GLU A 67 6.88 5.28 1.76
CA GLU A 67 7.20 6.31 0.76
C GLU A 67 5.99 6.60 -0.13
N ALA A 68 5.30 5.55 -0.56
CA ALA A 68 4.24 5.67 -1.55
C ALA A 68 3.16 4.58 -1.38
N LEU A 69 1.95 4.93 -1.82
CA LEU A 69 0.83 4.03 -2.02
C LEU A 69 0.57 3.90 -3.53
N ASN A 70 0.89 2.73 -4.10
CA ASN A 70 0.80 2.45 -5.52
C ASN A 70 -0.55 1.85 -5.90
N CYS A 71 -1.27 2.53 -6.79
CA CYS A 71 -2.52 2.04 -7.38
C CYS A 71 -2.48 2.21 -8.91
N SER A 72 -1.53 1.56 -9.56
CA SER A 72 -1.28 1.73 -11.00
C SER A 72 -2.37 1.06 -11.86
N GLY A 73 -2.91 1.77 -12.85
CA GLY A 73 -3.98 1.27 -13.71
C GLY A 73 -4.21 2.15 -14.95
N ASN A 74 -5.06 1.69 -15.88
CA ASN A 74 -5.48 2.48 -17.03
C ASN A 74 -6.90 3.04 -16.83
N GLN A 75 -6.99 4.25 -16.27
CA GLN A 75 -8.26 4.96 -16.00
C GLN A 75 -8.93 5.47 -17.28
N LEU A 76 -8.17 5.62 -18.37
CA LEU A 76 -8.65 6.15 -19.64
C LEU A 76 -9.27 5.07 -20.54
N ALA A 77 -9.20 3.80 -20.14
CA ALA A 77 -9.80 2.71 -20.90
C ALA A 77 -11.34 2.91 -20.96
N PRO A 78 -11.96 2.96 -22.16
CA PRO A 78 -13.39 3.23 -22.31
C PRO A 78 -14.24 1.98 -22.07
N ASN A 79 -14.02 1.28 -20.96
CA ASN A 79 -14.69 0.04 -20.59
C ASN A 79 -14.79 -0.09 -19.04
N ASP A 80 -15.37 -1.19 -18.57
CA ASP A 80 -15.54 -1.45 -17.14
C ASP A 80 -14.22 -1.52 -16.36
N SER A 81 -13.16 -2.04 -16.98
CA SER A 81 -11.83 -2.08 -16.36
C SER A 81 -11.28 -0.67 -16.12
N GLY A 82 -11.47 0.26 -17.06
CA GLY A 82 -11.07 1.66 -16.86
C GLY A 82 -11.82 2.35 -15.73
N ARG A 83 -13.14 2.13 -15.64
CA ARG A 83 -13.94 2.60 -14.49
C ARG A 83 -13.46 2.00 -13.17
N HIS A 84 -13.15 0.71 -13.14
CA HIS A 84 -12.62 0.06 -11.95
C HIS A 84 -11.27 0.67 -11.53
N HIS A 85 -10.36 0.90 -12.48
CA HIS A 85 -9.08 1.53 -12.20
C HIS A 85 -9.21 2.95 -11.66
N GLN A 86 -10.15 3.74 -12.22
CA GLN A 86 -10.44 5.08 -11.74
C GLN A 86 -10.89 5.07 -10.27
N LEU A 87 -11.85 4.20 -9.92
CA LEU A 87 -12.31 4.06 -8.53
C LEU A 87 -11.19 3.66 -7.58
N GLY A 88 -10.31 2.75 -8.00
CA GLY A 88 -9.12 2.36 -7.22
C GLY A 88 -8.21 3.55 -6.94
N VAL A 89 -7.93 4.38 -7.95
CA VAL A 89 -7.08 5.57 -7.78
C VAL A 89 -7.74 6.65 -6.91
N GLU A 90 -9.05 6.86 -7.05
CA GLU A 90 -9.79 7.80 -6.19
C GLU A 90 -9.71 7.37 -4.72
N LYS A 91 -9.95 6.08 -4.42
CA LYS A 91 -9.76 5.52 -3.07
C LYS A 91 -8.33 5.71 -2.57
N ASN A 92 -7.34 5.42 -3.41
CA ASN A 92 -5.93 5.57 -3.06
C ASN A 92 -5.57 7.03 -2.74
N SER A 93 -6.09 7.99 -3.51
CA SER A 93 -5.88 9.42 -3.26
C SER A 93 -6.46 9.87 -1.93
N VAL A 94 -7.66 9.40 -1.56
CA VAL A 94 -8.24 9.68 -0.24
C VAL A 94 -7.38 9.07 0.87
N LEU A 95 -6.91 7.83 0.69
CA LEU A 95 -6.07 7.17 1.67
C LEU A 95 -4.74 7.92 1.90
N GLN A 96 -4.11 8.40 0.83
CA GLN A 96 -2.87 9.19 0.91
C GLN A 96 -3.02 10.46 1.76
N ASN A 97 -4.19 11.10 1.75
CA ASN A 97 -4.43 12.31 2.56
C ASN A 97 -4.33 12.08 4.07
N PHE A 98 -4.42 10.83 4.55
CA PHE A 98 -4.19 10.51 5.96
C PHE A 98 -2.71 10.40 6.35
N TYR A 99 -1.81 10.39 5.36
CA TYR A 99 -0.37 10.18 5.54
C TYR A 99 0.49 11.34 5.03
N ALA A 100 -0.14 12.41 4.53
CA ALA A 100 0.49 13.63 4.04
C ALA A 100 0.79 14.63 5.16
#